data_AF-T0YJW9-F1
#
_entry.id   AF-T0YJW9-F1
#
_cell.length_a   1.000
_cell.length_b   1.000
_cell.length_c   1.000
_cell.angle_alpha   90.00
_cell.angle_beta   90.00
_cell.angle_gamma   90.00
#
_symmetry.space_group_name_H-M   'P 1'
#
loop_
_entity.id
_entity.type
_entity.pdbx_description
1 polymer ?
#
loop_
_entity_poly.entity_id
_entity_poly.type
_entity_poly.pdbx_seq_one_letter_code
_entity_poly.pdbx_strand_id
1 'polypeptide(L)'
;ALKDGLRYEITTYRAEAYDPGTRNPVVTFGDSLEEDLVRRDFTVNSMALSLPALELVDPFGGVSDLAAGRLRTPSSPRESFTDDPLRMLRAARFLAGYHLVPVDELVSAVSELVGRIGVVSRERIRDEMDKLLVVDRPSAGLKFLVDTGLAAEFIP
;
A
#
# COMPACT_ATOMS: atom_id res chain seq x y z
N ALA A 1 22.69 -2.28 5.54
CA ALA A 1 23.92 -2.88 6.10
C ALA A 1 23.94 -4.38 5.81
N LEU A 2 25.11 -4.96 5.53
CA LEU A 2 25.30 -6.42 5.51
C LEU A 2 26.01 -6.81 6.80
N LYS A 3 25.47 -7.76 7.55
CA LYS A 3 26.09 -8.28 8.77
C LYS A 3 25.78 -9.77 8.89
N ASP A 4 26.79 -10.58 9.14
CA ASP A 4 26.67 -12.04 9.30
C ASP A 4 25.91 -12.73 8.15
N GLY A 5 26.11 -12.25 6.91
CA GLY A 5 25.41 -12.76 5.72
C GLY A 5 23.96 -12.30 5.56
N LEU A 6 23.43 -11.54 6.52
CA LEU A 6 22.08 -10.98 6.47
C LEU A 6 22.10 -9.53 5.98
N ARG A 7 21.12 -9.19 5.12
CA ARG A 7 20.89 -7.83 4.65
C ARG A 7 19.89 -7.13 5.57
N TYR A 8 20.32 -6.02 6.14
CA TYR A 8 19.52 -5.11 6.93
C TYR A 8 19.22 -3.85 6.12
N GLU A 9 17.95 -3.54 5.96
CA GLU A 9 17.49 -2.25 5.46
C GLU A 9 17.10 -1.39 6.65
N ILE A 10 17.77 -0.25 6.80
CA ILE A 10 17.56 0.68 7.91
C ILE A 10 17.11 1.99 7.28
N THR A 11 15.90 2.43 7.62
CA THR A 11 15.31 3.68 7.14
C THR A 11 14.84 4.47 8.35
N THR A 12 15.12 5.76 8.36
CA THR A 12 14.59 6.70 9.35
C THR A 12 13.10 6.94 9.11
N TYR A 13 12.36 7.36 10.14
CA TYR A 13 10.96 7.76 9.95
C TYR A 13 10.86 8.92 8.95
N ARG A 14 9.88 8.83 8.05
CA ARG A 14 9.64 9.87 7.02
C ARG A 14 8.54 10.82 7.50
N ALA A 15 8.78 12.11 7.43
CA ALA A 15 7.75 13.15 7.44
C ALA A 15 7.85 13.99 6.18
N GLU A 16 7.05 13.72 5.16
CA GLU A 16 6.93 14.64 4.03
C GLU A 16 5.84 15.68 4.28
N ALA A 17 6.14 16.94 3.95
CA ALA A 17 5.16 17.99 3.71
C ALA A 17 4.87 18.01 2.20
N TYR A 18 3.61 17.85 1.81
CA TYR A 18 3.19 17.90 0.41
C TYR A 18 3.20 19.34 -0.10
N ASP A 19 4.04 19.62 -1.10
CA ASP A 19 3.89 20.79 -1.96
C ASP A 19 3.07 20.36 -3.20
N PRO A 20 1.87 20.95 -3.44
CA PRO A 20 0.98 20.57 -4.54
C PRO A 20 1.59 20.66 -5.96
N GLY A 21 2.78 21.23 -6.12
CA GLY A 21 3.42 21.49 -7.41
C GLY A 21 4.54 20.55 -7.87
N THR A 22 4.99 19.57 -7.07
CA THR A 22 6.20 18.77 -7.37
C THR A 22 5.96 17.26 -7.44
N ARG A 23 6.66 16.61 -8.38
CA ARG A 23 6.68 15.15 -8.61
C ARG A 23 7.44 14.36 -7.54
N ASN A 24 8.23 15.05 -6.71
CA ASN A 24 8.98 14.48 -5.60
C ASN A 24 8.58 15.21 -4.32
N PRO A 25 8.02 14.51 -3.31
CA PRO A 25 7.77 15.11 -2.02
C PRO A 25 9.09 15.47 -1.31
N VAL A 26 9.07 16.53 -0.50
CA VAL A 26 10.21 16.93 0.34
C VAL A 26 10.21 16.03 1.57
N VAL A 27 11.15 15.08 1.63
CA VAL A 27 11.35 14.20 2.79
C VAL A 27 11.93 15.02 3.94
N THR A 28 11.08 15.40 4.88
CA THR A 28 11.50 15.78 6.25
C THR A 28 11.62 14.49 7.07
N PHE A 29 12.42 14.47 8.12
CA PHE A 29 12.43 13.34 9.05
C PHE A 29 11.23 13.45 9.98
N GLY A 30 10.47 12.36 10.13
CA GLY A 30 9.34 12.33 11.06
C GLY A 30 9.81 12.04 12.47
N ASP A 31 9.15 12.65 13.45
CA ASP A 31 9.53 12.48 14.87
C ASP A 31 8.80 11.30 15.53
N SER A 32 7.86 10.66 14.83
CA SER A 32 7.05 9.57 15.38
C SER A 32 6.92 8.34 14.47
N LEU A 33 6.96 7.16 15.11
CA LEU A 33 6.67 5.88 14.46
C LEU A 33 5.26 5.86 13.87
N GLU A 34 4.29 6.47 14.54
CA GLU A 34 2.89 6.51 14.12
C GLU A 34 2.72 7.26 12.79
N GLU A 35 3.44 8.38 12.59
CA GLU A 35 3.47 9.12 11.32
C GLU A 35 4.10 8.33 10.16
N ASP A 36 5.04 7.44 10.43
CA ASP A 36 5.58 6.53 9.41
C ASP A 36 4.57 5.43 9.06
N LEU A 37 3.96 4.83 10.08
CA LEU A 37 3.03 3.71 9.92
C LEU A 37 1.73 4.12 9.22
N VAL A 38 1.21 5.34 9.46
CA VAL A 38 -0.02 5.82 8.80
C VAL A 38 0.16 6.00 7.29
N ARG A 39 1.39 6.29 6.85
CA ARG A 39 1.73 6.50 5.44
C ARG A 39 1.94 5.20 4.67
N ARG A 40 1.87 4.04 5.31
CA ARG A 40 1.99 2.75 4.60
C ARG A 40 0.69 2.42 3.86
N ASP A 41 0.77 1.38 3.03
CA ASP A 41 -0.31 1.05 2.11
C ASP A 41 -1.55 0.48 2.80
N PHE A 42 -1.38 -0.50 3.69
CA PHE A 42 -2.49 -1.21 4.33
C PHE A 42 -2.23 -1.45 5.82
N THR A 43 -3.29 -1.51 6.62
CA THR A 43 -3.23 -1.76 8.07
C THR A 43 -2.41 -3.01 8.42
N VAL A 44 -2.58 -4.08 7.64
CA VAL A 44 -1.81 -5.34 7.78
C VAL A 44 -0.30 -5.19 7.54
N ASN A 45 0.15 -4.08 6.94
CA ASN A 45 1.57 -3.72 6.77
C ASN A 45 2.00 -2.53 7.65
N SER A 46 1.09 -1.98 8.44
CA SER A 46 1.29 -0.80 9.31
C SER A 46 1.47 -1.17 10.77
N MET A 47 2.25 -2.22 11.02
CA MET A 47 2.63 -2.69 12.35
C MET A 47 4.15 -2.67 12.51
N ALA A 48 4.62 -2.55 13.75
CA ALA A 48 6.03 -2.62 14.09
C ALA A 48 6.26 -3.46 15.35
N LEU A 49 7.46 -4.03 15.48
CA LEU A 49 7.95 -4.57 16.75
C LEU A 49 9.00 -3.62 17.32
N SER A 50 8.84 -3.25 18.59
CA SER A 50 9.89 -2.54 19.32
C SER A 50 11.08 -3.47 19.55
N LEU A 51 12.31 -2.95 19.43
CA LEU A 51 13.53 -3.69 19.75
C LEU A 51 14.25 -3.01 20.91
N PRO A 52 14.78 -3.78 21.89
CA PRO A 52 14.82 -5.25 21.95
C PRO A 52 13.60 -5.90 22.63
N ALA A 53 12.65 -5.11 23.14
CA ALA A 53 11.55 -5.60 23.98
C ALA A 53 10.55 -6.52 23.25
N LEU A 54 10.54 -6.51 21.91
CA LEU A 54 9.64 -7.28 21.04
C LEU A 54 8.15 -6.97 21.29
N GLU A 55 7.84 -5.73 21.66
CA GLU A 55 6.45 -5.30 21.86
C GLU A 55 5.85 -4.94 20.50
N LEU A 56 4.66 -5.48 20.23
CA LEU A 56 3.92 -5.16 19.02
C LEU A 56 3.26 -3.78 19.15
N VAL A 57 3.55 -2.92 18.19
CA VAL A 57 2.94 -1.60 18.01
C VAL A 57 2.01 -1.68 16.79
N ASP A 58 0.70 -1.63 17.05
CA ASP A 58 -0.36 -1.70 16.03
C ASP A 58 -1.43 -0.62 16.25
N PRO A 59 -1.13 0.65 15.91
CA PRO A 59 -2.05 1.77 16.14
C PRO A 59 -3.28 1.75 15.20
N PHE A 60 -3.21 1.02 14.07
CA PHE A 60 -4.25 1.04 13.03
C PHE A 60 -5.07 -0.27 12.94
N GLY A 61 -4.85 -1.21 13.85
CA GLY A 61 -5.62 -2.46 13.94
C GLY A 61 -5.29 -3.49 12.86
N GLY A 62 -4.05 -3.50 12.36
CA GLY A 62 -3.54 -4.47 11.40
C GLY A 62 -3.68 -5.93 11.85
N VAL A 63 -3.53 -6.23 13.15
CA VAL A 63 -3.75 -7.59 13.68
C VAL A 63 -5.20 -8.02 13.52
N SER A 64 -6.13 -7.13 13.87
CA SER A 64 -7.57 -7.40 13.76
C SER A 64 -8.00 -7.62 12.32
N ASP A 65 -7.41 -6.86 11.38
CA ASP A 65 -7.69 -7.03 9.95
C ASP A 65 -7.09 -8.27 9.36
N LEU A 66 -5.86 -8.60 9.73
CA LEU A 66 -5.23 -9.82 9.30
C LEU A 66 -6.04 -11.03 9.80
N ALA A 67 -6.45 -11.02 11.07
CA ALA A 67 -7.29 -12.08 11.65
C ALA A 67 -8.66 -12.19 10.96
N ALA A 68 -9.23 -11.07 10.51
CA ALA A 68 -10.50 -11.03 9.81
C ALA A 68 -10.39 -11.21 8.29
N GLY A 69 -9.18 -11.35 7.74
CA GLY A 69 -8.95 -11.42 6.30
C GLY A 69 -9.37 -10.15 5.55
N ARG A 70 -9.23 -8.97 6.16
CA ARG A 70 -9.66 -7.69 5.58
C ARG A 70 -8.48 -6.87 5.07
N LEU A 71 -8.69 -6.18 3.95
CA LEU A 71 -7.78 -5.19 3.42
C LEU A 71 -8.35 -3.79 3.67
N ARG A 72 -7.69 -3.00 4.51
CA ARG A 72 -7.99 -1.60 4.81
C ARG A 72 -6.71 -0.76 4.75
N THR A 73 -6.84 0.54 4.43
CA THR A 73 -5.76 1.53 4.55
C THR A 73 -5.67 2.06 5.99
N PRO A 74 -4.49 2.54 6.46
CA PRO A 74 -4.34 3.12 7.80
C PRO A 74 -5.03 4.48 7.95
N SER A 75 -4.93 5.32 6.91
CA SER A 75 -5.70 6.55 6.74
C SER A 75 -6.92 6.30 5.85
N SER A 76 -7.69 7.34 5.50
CA SER A 76 -8.79 7.18 4.56
C SER A 76 -8.26 6.64 3.21
N PRO A 77 -8.99 5.72 2.54
CA PRO A 77 -8.55 5.20 1.24
C PRO A 77 -8.29 6.30 0.19
N ARG A 78 -9.08 7.38 0.23
CA ARG A 78 -8.90 8.54 -0.65
C ARG A 78 -7.57 9.25 -0.44
N GLU A 79 -7.18 9.50 0.81
CA GLU A 79 -5.87 10.09 1.13
C GLU A 79 -4.75 9.15 0.70
N SER A 80 -4.82 7.87 1.11
CA SER A 80 -3.80 6.86 0.80
C SER A 80 -3.54 6.72 -0.71
N PHE A 81 -4.59 6.71 -1.53
CA PHE A 81 -4.46 6.61 -2.99
C PHE A 81 -4.09 7.95 -3.66
N THR A 82 -4.39 9.07 -3.02
CA THR A 82 -3.92 10.38 -3.49
C THR A 82 -2.40 10.52 -3.31
N ASP A 83 -1.90 10.01 -2.18
CA ASP A 83 -0.48 10.02 -1.81
C ASP A 83 0.37 9.12 -2.71
N ASP A 84 -0.09 7.89 -2.97
CA ASP A 84 0.55 6.96 -3.91
C ASP A 84 -0.51 6.14 -4.68
N PRO A 85 -0.86 6.57 -5.91
CA PRO A 85 -1.88 5.88 -6.70
C PRO A 85 -1.53 4.42 -7.03
N LEU A 86 -0.26 4.02 -6.98
CA LEU A 86 0.16 2.62 -7.17
C LEU A 86 -0.46 1.69 -6.11
N ARG A 87 -0.89 2.21 -4.95
CA ARG A 87 -1.54 1.41 -3.90
C ARG A 87 -2.84 0.77 -4.36
N MET A 88 -3.52 1.32 -5.36
CA MET A 88 -4.72 0.69 -5.94
C MET A 88 -4.38 -0.63 -6.66
N LEU A 89 -3.25 -0.68 -7.39
CA LEU A 89 -2.71 -1.90 -7.99
C LEU A 89 -2.16 -2.86 -6.93
N ARG A 90 -1.48 -2.33 -5.90
CA ARG A 90 -1.04 -3.15 -4.76
C ARG A 90 -2.23 -3.81 -4.09
N ALA A 91 -3.37 -3.13 -3.94
CA ALA A 91 -4.58 -3.71 -3.36
C ALA A 91 -4.98 -4.98 -4.11
N ALA A 92 -5.07 -4.92 -5.44
CA ALA A 92 -5.35 -6.10 -6.27
C ALA A 92 -4.39 -7.28 -5.99
N ARG A 93 -3.09 -7.00 -5.85
CA ARG A 93 -2.09 -8.02 -5.48
C ARG A 93 -2.32 -8.58 -4.09
N PHE A 94 -2.63 -7.75 -3.09
CA PHE A 94 -2.87 -8.22 -1.72
C PHE A 94 -4.14 -9.07 -1.62
N LEU A 95 -5.21 -8.68 -2.33
CA LEU A 95 -6.43 -9.48 -2.43
C LEU A 95 -6.15 -10.87 -3.03
N ALA A 96 -5.37 -10.92 -4.11
CA ALA A 96 -5.05 -12.17 -4.79
C ALA A 96 -4.05 -13.05 -4.02
N GLY A 97 -2.96 -12.47 -3.51
CA GLY A 97 -1.84 -13.18 -2.91
C GLY A 97 -2.05 -13.59 -1.46
N TYR A 98 -2.90 -12.88 -0.72
CA TYR A 98 -3.16 -13.17 0.70
C TYR A 98 -4.63 -13.52 0.98
N HIS A 99 -5.45 -13.67 -0.06
CA HIS A 99 -6.87 -14.01 0.05
C HIS A 99 -7.65 -13.06 0.98
N LEU A 100 -7.27 -11.78 0.99
CA LEU A 100 -7.94 -10.73 1.74
C LEU A 100 -9.18 -10.24 0.98
N VAL A 101 -10.11 -9.62 1.71
CA VAL A 101 -11.33 -9.00 1.18
C VAL A 101 -11.25 -7.49 1.42
N PRO A 102 -11.47 -6.64 0.40
CA PRO A 102 -11.42 -5.20 0.59
C PRO A 102 -12.65 -4.72 1.38
N VAL A 103 -12.48 -3.70 2.20
CA VAL A 103 -13.63 -2.96 2.75
C VAL A 103 -14.30 -2.11 1.68
N ASP A 104 -15.61 -1.85 1.82
CA ASP A 104 -16.40 -1.15 0.79
C ASP A 104 -15.86 0.25 0.46
N GLU A 105 -15.38 0.97 1.47
CA GLU A 105 -14.76 2.30 1.30
C GLU A 105 -13.48 2.24 0.44
N LEU A 106 -12.73 1.13 0.50
CA LEU A 106 -11.53 0.94 -0.31
C LEU A 106 -11.93 0.74 -1.78
N VAL A 107 -12.92 -0.11 -2.05
CA VAL A 107 -13.44 -0.34 -3.41
C VAL A 107 -13.98 0.96 -4.01
N SER A 108 -14.73 1.72 -3.21
CA SER A 108 -15.32 2.99 -3.62
C SER A 108 -14.23 4.00 -3.98
N ALA A 109 -13.21 4.14 -3.14
CA ALA A 109 -12.10 5.06 -3.38
C ALA A 109 -11.26 4.67 -4.59
N VAL A 110 -11.04 3.37 -4.86
CA VAL A 110 -10.35 2.95 -6.10
C VAL A 110 -11.16 3.42 -7.31
N SER A 111 -12.46 3.13 -7.33
CA SER A 111 -13.34 3.47 -8.47
C SER A 111 -13.41 4.98 -8.72
N GLU A 112 -13.41 5.80 -7.66
CA GLU A 112 -13.41 7.26 -7.77
C GLU A 112 -12.06 7.83 -8.23
N LEU A 113 -10.95 7.20 -7.88
CA LEU A 113 -9.60 7.71 -8.10
C LEU A 113 -8.84 7.01 -9.23
N VAL A 114 -9.49 6.15 -10.02
CA VAL A 114 -8.83 5.38 -11.09
C VAL A 114 -7.92 6.22 -11.98
N GLY A 115 -8.39 7.40 -12.42
CA GLY A 115 -7.61 8.29 -13.30
C GLY A 115 -6.33 8.84 -12.68
N ARG A 116 -6.17 8.77 -11.35
CA ARG A 116 -4.91 9.15 -10.67
C ARG A 116 -3.78 8.19 -11.02
N ILE A 117 -4.06 6.98 -11.49
CA ILE A 117 -3.02 6.03 -11.88
C ILE A 117 -2.16 6.56 -13.04
N GLY A 118 -2.68 7.49 -13.85
CA GLY A 118 -1.95 8.11 -14.95
C GLY A 118 -0.70 8.89 -14.55
N VAL A 119 -0.53 9.26 -13.27
CA VAL A 119 0.71 9.90 -12.78
C VAL A 119 1.82 8.90 -12.45
N VAL A 120 1.49 7.61 -12.34
CA VAL A 120 2.42 6.52 -12.04
C VAL A 120 3.14 6.10 -13.32
N SER A 121 4.45 5.87 -13.23
CA SER A 121 5.22 5.43 -14.39
C SER A 121 4.79 4.04 -14.86
N ARG A 122 4.91 3.80 -16.17
CA ARG A 122 4.55 2.50 -16.78
C ARG A 122 5.39 1.35 -16.23
N GLU A 123 6.65 1.61 -15.87
CA GLU A 123 7.54 0.64 -15.24
C GLU A 123 7.01 0.22 -13.86
N ARG A 124 6.59 1.17 -13.03
CA ARG A 124 6.01 0.86 -11.72
C ARG A 124 4.69 0.08 -11.84
N ILE A 125 3.86 0.42 -12.82
CA ILE A 125 2.62 -0.32 -13.12
C ILE A 125 2.96 -1.76 -13.55
N ARG A 126 3.87 -1.92 -14.52
CA ARG A 126 4.32 -3.23 -15.00
C ARG A 126 4.88 -4.07 -13.86
N ASP A 127 5.79 -3.52 -13.06
CA ASP A 127 6.43 -4.26 -11.97
C ASP A 127 5.41 -4.73 -10.91
N GLU A 128 4.32 -3.97 -10.69
CA GLU A 128 3.25 -4.40 -9.78
C GLU A 128 2.30 -5.42 -10.43
N MET A 129 2.03 -5.29 -11.73
CA MET A 129 1.29 -6.28 -12.51
C MET A 129 2.04 -7.63 -12.59
N ASP A 130 3.35 -7.62 -12.83
CA ASP A 130 4.18 -8.83 -12.86
C ASP A 130 4.08 -9.58 -11.53
N LYS A 131 4.15 -8.86 -10.41
CA LYS A 131 3.97 -9.46 -9.07
C LYS A 131 2.56 -10.00 -8.86
N LEU A 132 1.52 -9.33 -9.37
CA LEU A 132 0.14 -9.82 -9.31
C LEU A 132 -0.03 -11.11 -10.14
N LEU A 133 0.54 -11.16 -11.34
CA LEU A 133 0.34 -12.27 -12.28
C LEU A 133 1.00 -13.58 -11.84
N VAL A 134 2.04 -13.50 -11.00
CA VAL A 134 2.78 -14.69 -10.52
C VAL A 134 2.30 -15.22 -9.16
N VAL A 135 1.25 -14.64 -8.57
CA VAL A 135 0.63 -15.22 -7.36
C VAL A 135 -0.15 -16.49 -7.69
N ASP A 136 -0.44 -17.33 -6.70
CA ASP A 136 -1.11 -18.63 -6.90
C ASP A 136 -2.50 -18.51 -7.58
N ARG A 137 -3.26 -17.47 -7.26
CA ARG A 137 -4.61 -17.22 -7.82
C ARG A 137 -4.80 -15.76 -8.21
N PRO A 138 -4.25 -15.30 -9.36
CA PRO A 138 -4.30 -13.89 -9.77
C PRO A 138 -5.72 -13.42 -10.13
N SER A 139 -6.64 -14.35 -10.41
CA SER A 139 -8.00 -14.07 -10.88
C SER A 139 -8.79 -13.14 -9.95
N ALA A 140 -8.60 -13.22 -8.63
CA ALA A 140 -9.28 -12.34 -7.69
C ALA A 140 -8.82 -10.89 -7.82
N GLY A 141 -7.50 -10.67 -7.93
CA GLY A 141 -6.91 -9.35 -8.16
C GLY A 141 -7.28 -8.79 -9.52
N LEU A 142 -7.20 -9.61 -10.59
CA LEU A 142 -7.61 -9.20 -11.93
C LEU A 142 -9.09 -8.81 -11.99
N LYS A 143 -9.96 -9.58 -11.34
CA LYS A 143 -11.39 -9.24 -11.22
C LYS A 143 -11.59 -7.91 -10.51
N PHE A 144 -10.89 -7.67 -9.41
CA PHE A 144 -10.93 -6.37 -8.71
C PHE A 144 -10.52 -5.21 -9.62
N LEU A 145 -9.46 -5.36 -10.42
CA LEU A 145 -9.02 -4.32 -11.36
C LEU A 145 -10.07 -4.01 -12.43
N VAL A 146 -10.76 -5.04 -12.93
CA VAL A 146 -11.83 -4.89 -13.93
C VAL A 146 -13.09 -4.27 -13.30
N ASP A 147 -13.53 -4.79 -12.16
CA ASP A 147 -14.77 -4.34 -11.49
C ASP A 147 -14.68 -2.88 -11.04
N THR A 148 -13.49 -2.42 -10.64
CA THR A 148 -13.24 -1.02 -10.24
C THR A 148 -12.98 -0.09 -11.41
N GLY A 149 -12.86 -0.61 -12.64
CA GLY A 149 -12.50 0.16 -13.84
C GLY A 149 -11.01 0.51 -13.95
N LEU A 150 -10.19 0.22 -12.93
CA LEU A 150 -8.77 0.57 -12.90
C LEU A 150 -7.97 -0.06 -14.05
N ALA A 151 -8.36 -1.26 -14.48
CA ALA A 151 -7.73 -1.94 -15.62
C ALA A 151 -7.78 -1.11 -16.92
N ALA A 152 -8.85 -0.35 -17.15
CA ALA A 152 -9.04 0.43 -18.38
C ALA A 152 -8.05 1.59 -18.55
N GLU A 153 -7.38 2.00 -17.46
CA GLU A 153 -6.43 3.13 -17.48
C GLU A 153 -5.06 2.75 -18.05
N PHE A 154 -4.70 1.46 -18.07
CA PHE A 154 -3.37 1.02 -18.50
C PHE A 154 -3.37 -0.25 -19.36
N ILE A 155 -4.50 -0.96 -19.47
CA ILE A 155 -4.68 -2.07 -20.42
C ILE A 155 -5.36 -1.51 -21.68
N PRO A 156 -4.74 -1.63 -22.88
CA PRO A 156 -5.29 -1.14 -24.14
C PRO A 156 -6.64 -1.74 -24.53
#